data_AF-A0A8T9DE13-F1
#
_entry.id   AF-A0A8T9DE13-F1
#
_cell.length_a   1.000
_cell.length_b   1.000
_cell.length_c   1.000
_cell.angle_alpha   90.00
_cell.angle_beta   90.00
_cell.angle_gamma   90.00
#
_symmetry.space_group_name_H-M   'P 1'
#
loop_
_entity.id
_entity.type
_entity.pdbx_description
1 polymer ?
#
loop_
_entity_poly.entity_id
_entity_poly.type
_entity_poly.pdbx_seq_one_letter_code
_entity_poly.pdbx_strand_id
1 'polypeptide(L)'
;MAKTAEDNFRIEVWDREETALAETINRSPDSSVSQAAWQASIRRRPGMLLIHYNSRHVMEKIITPGEVKIPPQTIIDGSIHAGLDVALGDLRSWHTLRAWCTKCSHHAVVKPEGLIRRYGRDALFSSVERALFCTNCDRGGPVRLEVHSMPRN
;
A
#
# COMPACT_ATOMS: atom_id res chain seq x y z
N MET A 1 1.00 -26.46 -29.62
CA MET A 1 -0.39 -26.70 -29.15
C MET A 1 -1.18 -25.44 -29.42
N ALA A 2 -2.33 -25.60 -30.09
CA ALA A 2 -3.17 -24.48 -30.50
C ALA A 2 -3.65 -23.70 -29.28
N LYS A 3 -3.38 -22.38 -29.23
CA LYS A 3 -3.97 -21.47 -28.25
C LYS A 3 -5.43 -21.28 -28.61
N THR A 4 -6.31 -22.13 -28.11
CA THR A 4 -7.75 -21.89 -28.19
C THR A 4 -8.09 -20.61 -27.41
N ALA A 5 -9.15 -19.91 -27.80
CA ALA A 5 -9.62 -18.71 -27.11
C ALA A 5 -10.03 -18.95 -25.63
N GLU A 6 -10.04 -20.22 -25.22
CA GLU A 6 -10.40 -20.78 -23.92
C GLU A 6 -9.26 -20.72 -22.89
N ASP A 7 -8.07 -20.26 -23.28
CA ASP A 7 -6.94 -20.03 -22.40
C ASP A 7 -6.58 -18.53 -22.42
N ASN A 8 -7.53 -17.69 -22.00
CA ASN A 8 -7.33 -16.23 -21.89
C ASN A 8 -7.77 -15.78 -20.50
N PHE A 9 -7.00 -16.21 -19.50
CA PHE A 9 -7.28 -15.85 -18.12
C PHE A 9 -6.95 -14.39 -17.88
N ARG A 10 -7.84 -13.70 -17.17
CA ARG A 10 -7.70 -12.28 -16.85
C ARG A 10 -8.18 -12.00 -15.44
N ILE A 11 -7.44 -11.17 -14.70
CA ILE A 11 -7.88 -10.67 -13.40
C ILE A 11 -8.07 -9.17 -13.50
N GLU A 12 -9.30 -8.74 -13.25
CA GLU A 12 -9.67 -7.33 -13.16
C GLU A 12 -9.88 -6.91 -11.70
N VAL A 13 -9.53 -5.66 -11.42
CA VAL A 13 -9.82 -4.99 -10.15
C VAL A 13 -10.75 -3.84 -10.43
N TRP A 14 -11.85 -3.82 -9.72
CA TRP A 14 -12.89 -2.81 -9.77
C TRP A 14 -13.01 -2.12 -8.42
N ASP A 15 -13.60 -0.93 -8.44
CA ASP A 15 -14.20 -0.38 -7.23
C ASP A 15 -15.25 -1.34 -6.65
N ARG A 16 -15.62 -1.12 -5.39
CA ARG A 16 -16.47 -2.05 -4.65
C ARG A 16 -17.85 -2.21 -5.29
N GLU A 17 -18.33 -1.16 -5.94
CA GLU A 17 -19.64 -1.04 -6.58
C GLU A 17 -19.64 -1.51 -8.05
N GLU A 18 -18.50 -1.95 -8.60
CA GLU A 18 -18.34 -2.37 -10.00
C GLU A 18 -18.72 -1.29 -11.02
N THR A 19 -18.48 -0.02 -10.68
CA THR A 19 -18.75 1.11 -11.59
C THR A 19 -17.52 1.49 -12.40
N ALA A 20 -16.33 1.30 -11.84
CA ALA A 20 -15.07 1.71 -12.45
C ALA A 20 -14.01 0.61 -12.36
N LEU A 21 -13.46 0.24 -13.53
CA LEU A 21 -12.30 -0.63 -13.61
C LEU A 21 -11.06 0.14 -13.16
N ALA A 22 -10.43 -0.31 -12.08
CA ALA A 22 -9.21 0.29 -11.55
C ALA A 22 -7.97 -0.20 -12.30
N GLU A 23 -7.82 -1.53 -12.48
CA GLU A 23 -6.69 -2.11 -13.21
C GLU A 23 -7.01 -3.52 -13.74
N THR A 24 -6.21 -3.99 -14.71
CA THR A 24 -6.14 -5.41 -15.10
C THR A 24 -4.77 -5.97 -14.71
N ILE A 25 -4.70 -6.82 -13.68
CA ILE A 25 -3.43 -7.24 -13.07
C ILE A 25 -2.73 -8.35 -13.85
N ASN A 26 -3.51 -9.27 -14.42
CA ASN A 26 -2.97 -10.45 -15.08
C ASN A 26 -3.71 -10.71 -16.37
N ARG A 27 -2.95 -11.05 -17.42
CA ARG A 27 -3.44 -11.73 -18.62
C ARG A 27 -2.51 -12.91 -18.86
N SER A 28 -3.03 -14.12 -18.78
CA SER A 28 -2.24 -15.35 -18.89
C SER A 28 -3.02 -16.39 -19.69
N PRO A 29 -2.36 -17.12 -20.61
CA PRO A 29 -2.93 -18.34 -21.15
C PRO A 29 -2.70 -19.57 -20.27
N ASP A 30 -1.89 -19.44 -19.22
CA ASP A 30 -1.63 -20.50 -18.27
C ASP A 30 -2.53 -20.36 -17.03
N SER A 31 -3.30 -21.41 -16.75
CA SER A 31 -4.25 -21.46 -15.64
C SER A 31 -3.57 -21.46 -14.28
N SER A 32 -2.41 -22.10 -14.14
CA SER A 32 -1.66 -22.19 -12.88
C SER A 32 -1.07 -20.82 -12.52
N VAL A 33 -0.50 -20.13 -13.51
CA VAL A 33 -0.01 -18.75 -13.35
C VAL A 33 -1.16 -17.82 -12.98
N SER A 34 -2.33 -17.98 -13.63
CA SER A 34 -3.48 -17.14 -13.34
C SER A 34 -4.03 -17.37 -11.92
N GLN A 35 -4.13 -18.62 -11.47
CA GLN A 35 -4.60 -18.94 -10.12
C GLN A 35 -3.63 -18.42 -9.04
N ALA A 36 -2.32 -18.51 -9.27
CA ALA A 36 -1.32 -17.93 -8.38
C ALA A 36 -1.46 -16.39 -8.29
N ALA A 37 -1.68 -15.73 -9.43
CA ALA A 37 -1.93 -14.30 -9.49
C ALA A 37 -3.24 -13.91 -8.79
N TRP A 38 -4.30 -14.74 -8.87
CA TRP A 38 -5.57 -14.53 -8.18
C TRP A 38 -5.39 -14.49 -6.66
N GLN A 39 -4.73 -15.51 -6.11
CA GLN A 39 -4.44 -15.59 -4.68
C GLN A 39 -3.58 -14.43 -4.20
N ALA A 40 -2.59 -14.00 -4.98
CA ALA A 40 -1.77 -12.84 -4.66
C ALA A 40 -2.58 -11.52 -4.71
N SER A 41 -3.49 -11.39 -5.67
CA SER A 41 -4.33 -10.20 -5.86
C SER A 41 -5.29 -10.00 -4.69
N ILE A 42 -5.92 -11.07 -4.19
CA ILE A 42 -6.81 -11.03 -3.01
C ILE A 42 -6.12 -10.38 -1.81
N ARG A 43 -4.85 -10.73 -1.55
CA ARG A 43 -4.10 -10.22 -0.39
C ARG A 43 -3.65 -8.77 -0.54
N ARG A 44 -3.55 -8.26 -1.77
CA ARG A 44 -2.88 -6.99 -2.08
C ARG A 44 -3.84 -5.84 -2.39
N ARG A 45 -5.15 -6.13 -2.56
CA ARG A 45 -6.18 -5.12 -2.90
C ARG A 45 -7.37 -5.14 -1.93
N PRO A 46 -7.15 -5.04 -0.61
CA PRO A 46 -8.24 -5.13 0.37
C PRO A 46 -9.35 -4.12 0.07
N GLY A 47 -10.61 -4.54 0.24
CA GLY A 47 -11.79 -3.71 0.00
C GLY A 47 -12.16 -3.47 -1.45
N MET A 48 -11.37 -3.97 -2.40
CA MET A 48 -11.66 -3.88 -3.84
C MET A 48 -12.41 -5.12 -4.31
N LEU A 49 -13.19 -4.95 -5.38
CA LEU A 49 -13.81 -6.05 -6.11
C LEU A 49 -12.80 -6.64 -7.09
N LEU A 50 -12.57 -7.95 -7.03
CA LEU A 50 -11.79 -8.65 -8.04
C LEU A 50 -12.67 -9.61 -8.81
N ILE A 51 -12.40 -9.71 -10.12
CA ILE A 51 -13.08 -10.63 -11.02
C ILE A 51 -12.03 -11.41 -11.81
N HIS A 52 -12.06 -12.73 -11.68
CA HIS A 52 -11.23 -13.66 -12.43
C HIS A 52 -12.03 -14.21 -13.60
N TYR A 53 -11.55 -13.97 -14.81
CA TYR A 53 -12.15 -14.45 -16.04
C TYR A 53 -11.33 -15.57 -16.64
N ASN A 54 -12.01 -16.49 -17.32
CA ASN A 54 -11.48 -17.20 -18.48
C ASN A 54 -12.23 -16.73 -19.72
N SER A 55 -11.54 -15.98 -20.60
CA SER A 55 -12.15 -15.35 -21.76
C SER A 55 -13.31 -14.43 -21.37
N ARG A 56 -14.56 -14.80 -21.68
CA ARG A 56 -15.78 -14.07 -21.29
C ARG A 56 -16.47 -14.65 -20.05
N HIS A 57 -16.03 -15.81 -19.58
CA HIS A 57 -16.64 -16.48 -18.44
C HIS A 57 -16.03 -15.99 -17.13
N VAL A 58 -16.86 -15.62 -16.15
CA VAL A 58 -16.43 -15.28 -14.80
C VAL A 58 -16.20 -16.60 -14.04
N MET A 59 -14.95 -16.86 -13.67
CA MET A 59 -14.58 -18.00 -12.85
C MET A 59 -14.85 -17.71 -11.37
N GLU A 60 -14.31 -16.59 -10.87
CA GLU A 60 -14.42 -16.18 -9.48
C GLU A 60 -14.66 -14.67 -9.39
N LYS A 61 -15.42 -14.23 -8.40
CA LYS A 61 -15.69 -12.82 -8.11
C LYS A 61 -15.79 -12.62 -6.61
N ILE A 62 -14.99 -11.71 -6.07
CA ILE A 62 -14.89 -11.51 -4.62
C ILE A 62 -14.64 -10.05 -4.27
N ILE A 63 -15.34 -9.56 -3.24
CA ILE A 63 -14.91 -8.37 -2.51
C ILE A 63 -13.87 -8.84 -1.50
N THR A 64 -12.65 -8.35 -1.67
CA THR A 64 -11.55 -8.76 -0.78
C THR A 64 -11.76 -8.24 0.64
N PRO A 65 -11.39 -9.04 1.64
CA PRO A 65 -11.50 -8.61 3.02
C PRO A 65 -10.58 -7.42 3.31
N GLY A 66 -11.10 -6.44 4.04
CA GLY A 66 -10.42 -5.20 4.42
C GLY A 66 -11.07 -3.95 3.82
N GLU A 67 -10.66 -2.78 4.29
CA GLU A 67 -11.03 -1.50 3.67
C GLU A 67 -10.10 -1.20 2.49
N VAL A 68 -10.59 -0.44 1.50
CA VAL A 68 -9.79 0.09 0.38
C VAL A 68 -8.57 0.79 0.96
N LYS A 69 -7.44 0.08 1.00
CA LYS A 69 -6.18 0.68 1.36
C LYS A 69 -5.78 1.51 0.16
N ILE A 70 -5.98 2.83 0.29
CA ILE A 70 -5.22 3.84 -0.46
C ILE A 70 -3.80 3.29 -0.59
N PRO A 71 -3.20 3.27 -1.80
CA PRO A 71 -1.85 2.76 -1.97
C PRO A 71 -0.98 3.35 -0.88
N PRO A 72 -0.15 2.55 -0.19
CA PRO A 72 0.71 3.09 0.84
C PRO A 72 1.50 4.26 0.24
N GLN A 73 1.56 5.35 0.98
CA GLN A 73 2.18 6.59 0.53
C GLN A 73 3.26 6.93 1.53
N THR A 74 4.48 7.05 1.03
CA THR A 74 5.61 7.56 1.83
C THR A 74 6.05 8.90 1.27
N ILE A 75 6.32 9.86 2.15
CA ILE A 75 6.87 11.15 1.76
C ILE A 75 8.40 11.04 1.82
N ILE A 76 9.06 11.23 0.68
CA ILE A 76 10.52 11.27 0.58
C ILE A 76 10.90 12.64 0.04
N ASP A 77 11.73 13.38 0.78
CA ASP A 77 12.18 14.73 0.41
C ASP A 77 11.00 15.64 -0.02
N GLY A 78 9.88 15.54 0.69
CA GLY A 78 8.65 16.31 0.44
C GLY A 78 7.77 15.81 -0.72
N SER A 79 8.19 14.78 -1.45
CA SER A 79 7.42 14.18 -2.56
C SER A 79 6.63 12.95 -2.09
N ILE A 80 5.38 12.81 -2.54
CA ILE A 80 4.53 11.66 -2.20
C ILE A 80 4.77 10.53 -3.20
N HIS A 81 5.23 9.38 -2.71
CA HIS A 81 5.44 8.17 -3.52
C HIS A 81 4.30 7.17 -3.28
N ALA A 82 3.36 7.09 -4.22
CA ALA A 82 2.25 6.15 -4.16
C ALA A 82 2.72 4.70 -4.38
N GLY A 83 2.15 3.77 -3.60
CA GLY A 83 2.51 2.34 -3.63
C GLY A 83 3.73 1.97 -2.80
N LEU A 84 4.37 2.94 -2.13
CA LEU A 84 5.53 2.73 -1.27
C LEU A 84 5.13 2.82 0.21
N ASP A 85 5.33 1.72 0.94
CA ASP A 85 5.35 1.70 2.41
C ASP A 85 6.76 1.31 2.85
N VAL A 86 7.37 2.14 3.68
CA VAL A 86 8.74 1.91 4.18
C VAL A 86 8.65 1.27 5.56
N ALA A 87 9.44 0.23 5.82
CA ALA A 87 9.59 -0.30 7.19
C ALA A 87 10.60 0.56 7.96
N LEU A 88 10.43 0.68 9.28
CA LEU A 88 11.40 1.40 10.12
C LEU A 88 12.83 0.83 9.99
N GLY A 89 12.96 -0.47 9.73
CA GLY A 89 14.24 -1.15 9.51
C GLY A 89 14.94 -0.81 8.18
N ASP A 90 14.22 -0.27 7.19
CA ASP A 90 14.80 0.14 5.90
C ASP A 90 15.57 1.47 6.01
N LEU A 91 15.35 2.21 7.10
CA LEU A 91 16.01 3.47 7.37
C LEU A 91 17.49 3.24 7.69
N ARG A 92 18.35 3.68 6.78
CA ARG A 92 19.79 3.86 7.04
C ARG A 92 20.04 5.00 8.02
N SER A 93 21.19 4.96 8.69
CA SER A 93 21.61 5.93 9.72
C SER A 93 21.69 7.40 9.28
N TRP A 94 21.71 7.66 7.97
CA TRP A 94 21.73 9.02 7.40
C TRP A 94 20.34 9.54 7.03
N HIS A 95 19.29 8.72 7.11
CA HIS A 95 17.94 9.21 6.94
C HIS A 95 17.50 9.97 8.20
N THR A 96 16.98 11.16 8.01
CA THR A 96 16.29 11.91 9.07
C THR A 96 14.81 11.68 8.92
N LEU A 97 14.13 11.31 10.01
CA LEU A 97 12.69 11.09 10.01
C LEU A 97 11.99 12.29 10.64
N ARG A 98 11.00 12.85 9.94
CA ARG A 98 10.18 13.97 10.41
C ARG A 98 8.72 13.55 10.46
N ALA A 99 8.07 13.86 11.58
CA ALA A 99 6.63 13.76 11.72
C ALA A 99 5.99 15.10 11.34
N TRP A 100 5.04 15.07 10.41
CA TRP A 100 4.24 16.21 10.00
C TRP A 100 2.78 15.98 10.39
N CYS A 101 2.20 16.91 11.15
CA CYS A 101 0.77 16.89 11.43
C CYS A 101 -0.01 17.54 10.28
N THR A 102 -0.87 16.78 9.62
CA THR A 102 -1.66 17.29 8.48
C THR A 102 -2.79 18.23 8.91
N LYS A 103 -3.06 18.34 10.22
CA LYS A 103 -4.10 19.23 10.76
C LYS A 103 -3.57 20.62 11.13
N CYS A 104 -2.49 20.70 11.91
CA CYS A 104 -1.94 21.97 12.41
C CYS A 104 -0.58 22.33 11.81
N SER A 105 -0.13 21.60 10.78
CA SER A 105 1.15 21.78 10.07
C SER A 105 2.39 21.80 10.96
N HIS A 106 2.26 21.26 12.18
CA HIS A 106 3.35 21.12 13.11
C HIS A 106 4.32 20.04 12.62
N HIS A 107 5.61 20.33 12.68
CA HIS A 107 6.67 19.41 12.30
C HIS A 107 7.53 19.09 13.52
N ALA A 108 7.83 17.81 13.71
CA ALA A 108 8.72 17.35 14.77
C ALA A 108 9.71 16.33 14.22
N VAL A 109 10.99 16.46 14.56
CA VAL A 109 11.98 15.44 14.25
C VAL A 109 11.75 14.24 15.17
N VAL A 110 11.69 13.05 14.60
CA VAL A 110 11.51 11.80 15.35
C VAL A 110 12.71 10.89 15.15
N LYS A 111 13.15 10.25 16.23
CA LYS A 111 14.30 9.33 16.19
C LYS A 111 13.85 7.93 15.77
N PRO A 112 14.32 7.38 14.64
CA PRO A 112 13.94 6.04 14.19
C PRO A 112 14.18 4.97 15.25
N GLU A 113 15.26 5.05 16.02
CA GLU A 113 15.61 4.07 17.05
C GLU A 113 14.56 3.99 18.16
N GLY A 114 13.95 5.13 18.50
CA GLY A 114 12.86 5.18 19.48
C GLY A 114 11.60 4.51 18.96
N LEU A 115 11.27 4.72 17.68
CA LEU A 115 10.13 4.08 17.03
C LEU A 115 10.37 2.58 16.84
N ILE A 116 11.56 2.17 16.42
CA ILE A 116 11.94 0.76 16.28
C ILE A 116 11.83 0.03 17.61
N ARG A 117 12.26 0.64 18.72
CA ARG A 117 12.13 0.05 20.06
C ARG A 117 10.66 -0.17 20.45
N ARG A 118 9.76 0.73 20.02
CA ARG A 118 8.34 0.70 20.40
C ARG A 118 7.48 -0.19 19.50
N TYR A 119 7.72 -0.15 18.19
CA TYR A 119 6.86 -0.79 17.19
C TYR A 119 7.52 -1.98 16.48
N GLY A 120 8.84 -2.15 16.62
CA GLY A 120 9.62 -3.18 15.94
C GLY A 120 10.26 -2.67 14.64
N ARG A 121 11.26 -3.40 14.12
CA ARG A 121 11.94 -3.07 12.87
C ARG A 121 11.05 -3.24 11.64
N ASP A 122 10.19 -4.24 11.66
CA ASP A 122 9.30 -4.58 10.54
C ASP A 122 8.02 -3.72 10.52
N ALA A 123 7.88 -2.77 11.45
CA ALA A 123 6.75 -1.86 11.47
C ALA A 123 6.80 -0.90 10.27
N LEU A 124 5.72 -0.91 9.51
CA LEU A 124 5.53 -0.04 8.34
C LEU A 124 5.16 1.37 8.76
N PHE A 125 5.60 2.37 7.99
CA PHE A 125 5.28 3.78 8.22
C PHE A 125 3.77 3.99 8.34
N SER A 126 2.98 3.41 7.44
CA SER A 126 1.52 3.52 7.49
C SER A 126 0.90 3.06 8.81
N SER A 127 1.52 2.08 9.47
CA SER A 127 1.07 1.55 10.77
C SER A 127 1.51 2.46 11.91
N VAL A 128 2.72 3.01 11.83
CA VAL A 128 3.25 3.97 12.81
C VAL A 128 2.49 5.30 12.74
N GLU A 129 2.22 5.83 11.55
CA GLU A 129 1.42 7.05 11.31
C GLU A 129 0.05 7.00 12.01
N ARG A 130 -0.62 5.85 11.95
CA ARG A 130 -1.92 5.63 12.61
C ARG A 130 -1.83 5.60 14.14
N ALA A 131 -0.66 5.28 14.68
CA ALA A 131 -0.43 5.17 16.11
C ALA A 131 0.15 6.46 16.74
N LEU A 132 0.61 7.41 15.91
CA LEU A 132 1.17 8.67 16.35
C LEU A 132 0.10 9.76 16.38
N PHE A 133 0.21 10.64 17.37
CA PHE A 133 -0.69 11.78 17.56
C PHE A 133 0.15 13.05 17.70
N CYS A 134 -0.29 14.14 17.08
CA CYS A 134 0.39 15.42 17.23
C CYS A 134 0.23 15.97 18.65
N THR A 135 1.34 16.30 19.31
CA THR A 135 1.34 16.90 20.66
C THR A 135 0.99 18.38 20.67
N ASN A 136 1.00 19.04 19.51
CA ASN A 136 0.73 20.48 19.40
C ASN A 136 -0.74 20.80 19.12
N CYS A 137 -1.51 19.86 18.57
CA CYS A 137 -2.94 20.12 18.34
C CYS A 137 -3.78 19.54 19.50
N ASP A 138 -4.80 20.27 19.97
CA ASP A 138 -5.68 19.89 21.09
C ASP A 138 -6.39 18.52 20.97
N ARG A 139 -6.39 17.92 19.77
CA ARG A 139 -7.04 16.63 19.49
C ARG A 139 -6.10 15.55 18.93
N GLY A 140 -4.78 15.71 19.04
CA GLY A 140 -3.86 14.69 18.54
C GLY A 140 -4.00 14.49 17.03
N GLY A 141 -3.86 15.57 16.24
CA GLY A 141 -4.11 15.52 14.79
C GLY A 141 -3.30 14.42 14.07
N PRO A 142 -3.81 13.88 12.96
CA PRO A 142 -3.16 12.79 12.22
C PRO A 142 -1.76 13.19 11.76
N VAL A 143 -0.84 12.23 11.86
CA VAL A 143 0.59 12.42 11.59
C VAL A 143 0.98 11.65 10.33
N ARG A 144 1.80 12.29 9.49
CA ARG A 144 2.53 11.69 8.38
C ARG A 144 4.01 11.63 8.71
N LEU A 145 4.68 10.57 8.30
CA LEU A 145 6.11 10.41 8.40
C LEU A 145 6.78 10.77 7.08
N GLU A 146 7.83 11.55 7.17
CA GLU A 146 8.61 12.03 6.05
C GLU A 146 10.06 11.59 6.22
N VAL A 147 10.57 10.90 5.22
CA VAL A 147 12.00 10.59 5.11
C VAL A 147 12.66 11.79 4.45
N HIS A 148 13.52 12.47 5.19
CA HIS A 148 14.39 13.50 4.66
C HIS A 148 15.79 12.93 4.53
N SER A 149 16.39 13.09 3.36
CA SER A 149 17.81 12.97 3.19
C SER A 149 18.46 14.29 3.64
N MET A 150 19.30 14.26 4.67
CA MET A 150 20.24 15.35 4.92
C MET A 150 21.67 14.78 4.94
N PRO A 151 22.66 15.59 4.50
CA PRO A 151 23.76 15.09 3.68
C PRO A 151 24.81 14.32 4.48
N ARG A 152 25.60 13.54 3.73
CA ARG A 152 26.99 13.31 4.12
C ARG A 152 27.73 14.64 4.04
N ASN A 153 28.22 15.06 5.21
CA ASN A 153 29.12 16.18 5.51
C ASN A 153 28.53 17.60 5.42
#